data_AF-A0A9X4XFM6-F1
#
_entry.id   AF-A0A9X4XFM6-F1
#
_cell.length_a   1.000
_cell.length_b   1.000
_cell.length_c   1.000
_cell.angle_alpha   90.00
_cell.angle_beta   90.00
_cell.angle_gamma   90.00
#
_symmetry.space_group_name_H-M   'P 1'
#
loop_
_entity.id
_entity.type
_entity.pdbx_description
1 polymer ?
#
loop_
_entity_poly.entity_id
_entity_poly.type
_entity_poly.pdbx_seq_one_letter_code
_entity_poly.pdbx_strand_id
1 'polypeptide(L)'
;MSLELSNYVVLTGILIVEGLFLKKWDPPIKRQYVALILLLSGLALGHFMVTNAAYGFLIAGLVFYKDELVEEIKLVKESVVEAIKEKNLTSGEDK
;
A
#
# COMPACT_ATOMS: atom_id res chain seq x y z
N MET A 1 -20.50 -5.08 14.11
CA MET A 1 -19.36 -5.96 13.74
C MET A 1 -19.30 -6.28 12.24
N SER A 2 -20.29 -6.94 11.62
CA SER A 2 -20.24 -7.23 10.16
C SER A 2 -20.32 -5.97 9.27
N LEU A 3 -21.19 -5.02 9.64
CA LEU A 3 -21.37 -3.77 8.90
C LEU A 3 -20.13 -2.87 8.97
N GLU A 4 -19.52 -2.74 10.15
CA GLU A 4 -18.29 -1.96 10.34
C GLU A 4 -17.15 -2.55 9.51
N LEU A 5 -16.92 -3.87 9.61
CA LEU A 5 -15.92 -4.56 8.80
C LEU A 5 -16.18 -4.36 7.29
N SER A 6 -17.44 -4.41 6.86
CA SER A 6 -17.83 -4.10 5.48
C SER A 6 -17.43 -2.67 5.09
N ASN A 7 -17.65 -1.68 5.95
CA ASN A 7 -17.29 -0.29 5.67
C ASN A 7 -15.76 -0.11 5.55
N TYR A 8 -14.98 -0.78 6.40
CA TYR A 8 -13.51 -0.80 6.28
C TYR A 8 -13.03 -1.39 4.94
N VAL A 9 -13.63 -2.51 4.51
CA VAL A 9 -13.30 -3.16 3.23
C VAL A 9 -13.73 -2.30 2.05
N VAL A 10 -14.93 -1.73 2.07
CA VAL A 10 -15.45 -0.87 1.00
C VAL A 10 -14.62 0.40 0.89
N LEU A 11 -14.28 1.06 2.00
CA LEU A 11 -13.37 2.21 2.02
C LEU A 11 -12.05 1.88 1.31
N THR A 12 -11.45 0.77 1.68
CA THR A 12 -10.17 0.33 1.12
C THR A 12 -10.30 0.05 -0.38
N GLY A 13 -11.38 -0.60 -0.80
CA GLY A 13 -11.67 -0.85 -2.21
C GLY A 13 -11.82 0.42 -3.04
N ILE A 14 -12.56 1.41 -2.52
CA ILE A 14 -12.74 2.72 -3.18
C ILE A 14 -11.40 3.41 -3.37
N LEU A 15 -10.59 3.50 -2.31
CA LEU A 15 -9.28 4.17 -2.38
C LEU A 15 -8.34 3.50 -3.36
N ILE A 16 -8.33 2.16 -3.43
CA ILE A 16 -7.53 1.42 -4.42
C ILE A 16 -7.96 1.76 -5.84
N VAL A 17 -9.26 1.74 -6.13
CA VAL A 17 -9.78 2.05 -7.47
C VAL A 17 -9.45 3.49 -7.84
N GLU A 18 -9.66 4.44 -6.93
CA GLU A 18 -9.34 5.85 -7.11
C GLU A 18 -7.84 6.05 -7.38
N GLY A 19 -6.96 5.41 -6.59
CA GLY A 19 -5.52 5.52 -6.80
C GLY A 19 -5.04 4.94 -8.13
N LEU A 20 -5.61 3.81 -8.57
CA LEU A 20 -5.32 3.25 -9.90
C LEU A 20 -5.80 4.16 -11.03
N PHE A 21 -6.96 4.78 -10.84
CA PHE A 21 -7.57 5.68 -11.80
C PHE A 21 -6.75 6.97 -11.96
N LEU A 22 -6.39 7.61 -10.85
CA LEU A 22 -5.56 8.81 -10.83
C LEU A 22 -4.17 8.57 -11.44
N LYS A 23 -3.60 7.37 -11.25
CA LYS A 23 -2.30 6.99 -11.83
C LYS A 23 -2.36 6.80 -13.35
N LYS A 24 -3.48 6.33 -13.89
CA LYS A 24 -3.68 6.09 -15.34
C LYS A 24 -4.38 7.25 -16.06
N TRP A 25 -4.65 8.35 -15.37
CA TRP A 25 -5.37 9.50 -15.91
C TRP A 25 -4.55 10.21 -17.00
N ASP A 26 -5.22 10.67 -18.05
CA ASP A 26 -4.62 11.42 -19.17
C ASP A 26 -5.32 12.79 -19.30
N PRO A 27 -4.59 13.93 -19.25
CA PRO A 27 -3.13 14.09 -19.09
C PRO A 27 -2.60 13.65 -17.72
N PRO A 28 -1.34 13.18 -17.63
CA PRO A 28 -0.78 12.63 -16.39
C PRO A 28 -0.75 13.68 -15.28
N ILE A 29 -1.39 13.35 -14.15
CA ILE A 29 -1.44 14.22 -12.98
C ILE A 29 -0.10 14.15 -12.24
N LYS A 30 0.42 15.30 -11.77
CA LYS A 30 1.66 15.29 -10.96
C LYS A 30 1.47 14.45 -9.71
N ARG A 31 2.51 13.68 -9.36
CA ARG A 31 2.52 12.77 -8.20
C ARG A 31 2.07 13.42 -6.88
N GLN A 32 2.42 14.69 -6.65
CA GLN A 32 1.99 15.47 -5.47
C GLN A 32 0.48 15.70 -5.43
N TYR A 33 -0.15 16.00 -6.57
CA TYR A 33 -1.60 16.19 -6.64
C TYR A 33 -2.34 14.87 -6.48
N VAL A 34 -1.81 13.78 -7.05
CA VAL A 34 -2.37 12.44 -6.84
C VAL A 34 -2.36 12.08 -5.35
N ALA A 35 -1.24 12.30 -4.66
CA ALA A 35 -1.14 12.09 -3.22
C ALA A 35 -2.16 12.92 -2.44
N LEU A 36 -2.30 14.21 -2.79
CA LEU A 36 -3.18 15.14 -2.09
C LEU A 36 -4.66 14.79 -2.30
N ILE A 37 -5.06 14.40 -3.52
CA ILE A 37 -6.43 13.94 -3.81
C ILE A 37 -6.73 12.67 -3.02
N LEU A 38 -5.87 11.65 -3.11
CA LEU A 38 -6.02 10.40 -2.34
C LEU A 38 -6.10 10.65 -0.83
N LEU A 39 -5.28 11.55 -0.30
CA LEU A 39 -5.27 11.91 1.11
C LEU A 39 -6.57 12.57 1.55
N LEU A 40 -7.07 13.53 0.77
CA LEU A 40 -8.35 14.19 1.04
C LEU A 40 -9.51 13.20 0.94
N SER A 41 -9.53 12.35 -0.10
CA SER A 41 -10.53 11.30 -0.27
C SER A 41 -10.49 10.30 0.88
N GLY A 42 -9.30 9.87 1.31
CA GLY A 42 -9.09 8.98 2.45
C GLY A 42 -9.58 9.57 3.77
N LEU A 43 -9.24 10.82 4.06
CA LEU A 43 -9.72 11.52 5.24
C LEU A 43 -11.24 11.67 5.26
N ALA A 44 -11.82 12.12 4.14
CA ALA A 44 -13.25 12.31 4.01
C ALA A 44 -14.00 10.97 4.18
N LEU A 45 -13.63 9.97 3.38
CA LEU A 45 -14.30 8.66 3.43
C LEU A 45 -14.06 7.94 4.76
N GLY A 46 -12.88 8.06 5.37
CA GLY A 46 -12.59 7.51 6.69
C GLY A 46 -13.43 8.15 7.79
N HIS A 47 -13.68 9.46 7.72
CA HIS A 47 -14.57 10.16 8.65
C HIS A 47 -16.03 9.74 8.45
N PHE A 48 -16.53 9.73 7.21
CA PHE A 48 -17.94 9.49 6.92
C PHE A 48 -18.37 8.01 7.02
N MET A 49 -17.55 7.07 6.55
CA MET A 49 -17.95 5.65 6.48
C MET A 49 -17.56 4.84 7.71
N VAL A 50 -16.47 5.23 8.36
CA VAL A 50 -15.81 4.42 9.39
C VAL A 50 -15.71 5.18 10.72
N THR A 51 -16.09 6.46 10.77
CA THR A 51 -15.94 7.33 11.96
C THR A 51 -14.50 7.37 12.48
N ASN A 52 -13.53 7.07 11.61
CA ASN A 52 -12.11 7.04 11.92
C ASN A 52 -11.31 7.60 10.72
N ALA A 53 -11.13 8.92 10.74
CA ALA A 53 -10.41 9.64 9.69
C ALA A 53 -8.94 9.19 9.59
N ALA A 54 -8.31 8.84 10.72
CA ALA A 54 -6.93 8.37 10.75
C ALA A 54 -6.77 7.05 9.99
N TYR A 55 -7.72 6.13 10.10
CA TYR A 55 -7.70 4.90 9.31
C TYR A 55 -7.75 5.19 7.81
N GLY A 56 -8.68 6.04 7.36
CA GLY A 56 -8.79 6.40 5.95
C GLY A 56 -7.54 7.12 5.41
N PHE A 57 -6.91 7.98 6.22
CA PHE A 57 -5.62 8.59 5.91
C PHE A 57 -4.51 7.55 5.70
N LEU A 58 -4.39 6.58 6.62
CA LEU A 58 -3.35 5.54 6.56
C LEU A 58 -3.52 4.65 5.33
N ILE A 59 -4.77 4.23 5.04
CA ILE A 59 -5.05 3.41 3.85
C ILE A 59 -4.79 4.19 2.56
N ALA A 60 -5.17 5.46 2.48
CA ALA A 60 -4.85 6.30 1.32
C ALA A 60 -3.34 6.42 1.08
N GLY A 61 -2.56 6.59 2.16
CA GLY A 61 -1.10 6.56 2.10
C GLY A 61 -0.56 5.23 1.59
N LEU A 62 -1.04 4.11 2.12
CA LEU A 62 -0.67 2.76 1.67
C LEU A 62 -0.97 2.53 0.18
N VAL A 63 -2.13 2.98 -0.30
CA VAL A 63 -2.50 2.85 -1.72
C VAL A 63 -1.56 3.65 -2.61
N PHE A 64 -1.17 4.85 -2.19
CA PHE A 64 -0.26 5.71 -2.93
C PHE A 64 1.18 5.16 -2.97
N TYR A 65 1.68 4.64 -1.84
CA TYR A 65 3.05 4.11 -1.72
C TYR A 65 3.19 2.63 -2.12
N LYS A 66 2.09 2.00 -2.57
CA LYS A 66 2.04 0.56 -2.86
C LYS A 66 3.19 0.07 -3.74
N ASP A 67 3.54 0.80 -4.80
CA ASP A 67 4.57 0.36 -5.74
C ASP A 67 5.97 0.38 -5.10
N GLU A 68 6.29 1.43 -4.33
CA GLU A 68 7.57 1.54 -3.60
C GLU A 68 7.67 0.45 -2.52
N LEU A 69 6.59 0.18 -1.79
CA LEU A 69 6.57 -0.89 -0.77
C LEU A 69 6.77 -2.28 -1.38
N VAL A 70 6.20 -2.55 -2.57
CA VAL A 70 6.38 -3.82 -3.27
C VAL A 70 7.82 -3.98 -3.76
N GLU A 71 8.45 -2.90 -4.23
CA GLU A 71 9.87 -2.90 -4.61
C GLU A 71 10.77 -3.17 -3.41
N GLU A 72 10.55 -2.50 -2.28
CA GLU A 72 11.31 -2.74 -1.04
C GLU A 72 11.17 -4.19 -0.55
N ILE A 73 9.95 -4.74 -0.52
CA ILE A 73 9.72 -6.13 -0.12
C ILE A 73 10.44 -7.10 -1.05
N LYS A 74 10.46 -6.81 -2.37
CA LYS A 74 11.16 -7.64 -3.34
C LYS A 74 12.67 -7.65 -3.08
N LEU A 75 13.26 -6.48 -2.83
CA LEU A 75 14.68 -6.36 -2.48
C LEU A 75 15.01 -7.11 -1.18
N VAL A 76 14.20 -6.94 -0.13
CA VAL A 76 14.39 -7.67 1.14
C VAL A 76 14.28 -9.19 0.94
N LYS A 77 13.31 -9.63 0.14
CA LYS A 77 13.16 -11.05 -0.20
C LYS A 77 14.39 -11.58 -0.94
N GLU A 78 14.91 -10.83 -1.90
CA GLU A 78 16.13 -11.18 -2.63
C GLU A 78 17.33 -11.27 -1.68
N SER A 79 17.52 -10.28 -0.79
CA SER A 79 18.58 -10.31 0.23
C SER A 79 18.47 -11.49 1.20
N VAL A 80 17.25 -11.86 1.62
CA VAL A 80 17.04 -13.03 2.50
C VAL A 80 17.33 -14.33 1.77
N VAL A 81 16.91 -14.46 0.51
CA VAL A 81 17.20 -15.65 -0.30
C VAL A 81 18.71 -15.79 -0.53
N GLU A 82 19.40 -14.69 -0.81
CA GLU A 82 20.85 -14.67 -1.02
C GLU A 82 21.61 -15.02 0.28
N ALA A 83 21.19 -14.47 1.43
CA ALA A 83 21.74 -14.83 2.74
C ALA A 83 21.52 -16.31 3.09
N ILE A 84 20.36 -16.89 2.76
CA ILE A 84 20.09 -18.33 2.94
C ILE A 84 20.98 -19.17 2.03
N LYS A 85 21.26 -18.70 0.80
CA LYS A 85 22.10 -19.39 -0.16
C LYS A 85 23.57 -19.38 0.27
N GLU A 86 24.08 -18.25 0.73
CA GLU A 86 25.42 -18.14 1.35
C GLU A 86 25.53 -19.06 2.57
N LYS A 87 24.55 -19.04 3.47
CA LYS A 87 24.59 -19.85 4.69
C LYS A 87 24.56 -21.37 4.41
N ASN A 88 23.84 -21.79 3.37
CA ASN A 88 23.81 -23.19 2.93
C ASN A 88 25.10 -23.62 2.20
N LEU A 89 25.78 -22.69 1.50
CA LEU A 89 27.10 -22.95 0.92
C LEU A 89 28.17 -23.09 2.00
N THR A 90 28.15 -22.25 3.04
CA THR A 90 29.11 -22.30 4.16
C THR A 90 28.87 -23.46 5.14
N SER A 91 27.67 -24.03 5.20
CA SER A 91 27.36 -25.18 6.08
C SER A 91 27.68 -26.54 5.42
N GLY A 92 28.12 -26.55 4.16
CA GLY A 92 28.51 -27.77 3.44
C GLY A 92 30.00 -28.13 3.55
N GLU A 93 30.82 -27.26 4.16
CA GLU A 93 32.28 -27.44 4.28
C GLU A 93 32.75 -27.95 5.66
N ASP A 94 31.85 -28.34 6.56
CA ASP A 94 32.18 -29.04 7.81
C ASP A 94 31.78 -30.53 7.75
N LYS A 95 32.40 -31.28 6.83
CA LYS A 95 32.41 -32.75 6.83
C LYS A 95 33.83 -33.28 6.99
#